data_AF-A0A1I7TQH8-F1
#
_entry.id   AF-A0A1I7TQH8-F1
#
_cell.length_a   1.000
_cell.length_b   1.000
_cell.length_c   1.000
_cell.angle_alpha   90.00
_cell.angle_beta   90.00
_cell.angle_gamma   90.00
#
_symmetry.space_group_name_H-M   'P 1'
#
loop_
_entity.id
_entity.type
_entity.pdbx_description
1 polymer ?
#
loop_
_entity_poly.entity_id
_entity_poly.type
_entity_poly.pdbx_seq_one_letter_code
_entity_poly.pdbx_strand_id
1 'polypeptide(L)'
;MTEQRPPNNVGWWEWLGWKGSPTPALQHPAEEPIPTTSVVAVVAPKIVNQTVVVPQTGWERLKAIYERENSMEKDVTIRVVRMSFLGGFLVGGATGYAQARHAYETNNVGRKYLSPSDAVKRKIDYAIVRFAKGGFGTGFKCALISGSIVFLTTHVTAYRDKFASWYFPAISALVGGVFTFPIGLIGSMKAVGLGVSSGLTLSAVVHLYAMGIDKPVNDAYKLFKRDYEKELKSAAEWDSRVSELMEREQIVWRQQAVKKLKQLDHERMAVNDD
;
A
#
# COMPACT_ATOMS: atom_id res chain seq x y z
N MET A 1 -53.95 13.95 -7.98
CA MET A 1 -53.05 14.10 -6.81
C MET A 1 -52.16 12.87 -6.79
N THR A 2 -50.95 12.99 -7.34
CA THR A 2 -49.98 11.90 -7.46
C THR A 2 -48.90 12.12 -6.41
N GLU A 3 -48.84 11.19 -5.46
CA GLU A 3 -47.96 11.20 -4.30
C GLU A 3 -46.51 10.89 -4.74
N GLN A 4 -45.61 11.86 -4.60
CA GLN A 4 -44.17 11.67 -4.84
C GLN A 4 -43.53 11.02 -3.61
N ARG A 5 -42.98 9.81 -3.77
CA ARG A 5 -42.10 9.17 -2.79
C ARG A 5 -40.75 9.91 -2.71
N PRO A 6 -40.16 10.09 -1.51
CA PRO A 6 -38.81 10.65 -1.38
C PRO A 6 -37.73 9.64 -1.79
N PRO A 7 -36.55 10.10 -2.24
CA PRO A 7 -35.47 9.22 -2.68
C PRO A 7 -34.83 8.48 -1.50
N ASN A 8 -34.54 7.18 -1.72
CA ASN A 8 -33.83 6.31 -0.78
C ASN A 8 -32.51 6.94 -0.33
N ASN A 9 -32.40 7.20 0.96
CA ASN A 9 -31.19 7.70 1.60
C ASN A 9 -30.24 6.52 1.84
N VAL A 10 -29.41 6.22 0.84
CA VAL A 10 -28.30 5.27 0.99
C VAL A 10 -27.20 5.91 1.82
N GLY A 11 -26.93 5.32 2.99
CA GLY A 11 -25.93 5.82 3.93
C GLY A 11 -24.51 5.60 3.45
N TRP A 12 -23.62 6.54 3.75
CA TRP A 12 -22.21 6.55 3.32
C TRP A 12 -21.39 5.32 3.72
N TRP A 13 -21.89 4.52 4.66
CA TRP A 13 -21.32 3.25 5.10
C TRP A 13 -21.37 2.14 4.03
N GLU A 14 -22.28 2.19 3.04
CA GLU A 14 -22.33 1.21 1.94
C GLU A 14 -21.18 1.36 0.93
N TRP A 15 -20.63 2.58 0.78
CA TRP A 15 -19.44 2.83 -0.06
C TRP A 15 -18.15 2.22 0.50
N LEU A 16 -18.16 1.83 1.78
CA LEU A 16 -17.02 1.20 2.46
C LEU A 16 -17.08 -0.33 2.44
N GLY A 17 -18.01 -0.93 1.67
CA GLY A 17 -18.06 -2.39 1.45
C GLY A 17 -18.43 -3.22 2.68
N TRP A 18 -18.93 -2.59 3.74
CA TRP A 18 -19.31 -3.26 4.98
C TRP A 18 -20.75 -3.76 4.86
N LYS A 19 -20.95 -5.01 4.41
CA LYS A 19 -22.23 -5.70 4.57
C LYS A 19 -22.32 -6.20 6.02
N GLY A 20 -23.25 -5.63 6.78
CA GLY A 20 -23.56 -6.10 8.13
C GLY A 20 -23.96 -7.58 8.13
N SER A 21 -23.48 -8.31 9.12
CA SER A 21 -23.73 -9.74 9.33
C SER A 21 -25.24 -10.04 9.43
N PRO A 22 -25.75 -11.12 8.82
CA PRO A 22 -27.13 -11.55 9.06
C PRO A 22 -27.27 -12.12 10.48
N THR A 23 -28.30 -11.66 11.18
CA THR A 23 -28.76 -12.20 12.47
C THR A 23 -29.12 -13.69 12.30
N PRO A 24 -28.61 -14.61 13.13
CA PRO A 24 -29.02 -16.01 13.06
C PRO A 24 -30.40 -16.19 13.71
N ALA A 25 -31.35 -16.73 12.94
CA ALA A 25 -32.60 -17.25 13.47
C ALA A 25 -32.32 -18.56 14.22
N LEU A 26 -32.87 -18.66 15.43
CA LEU A 26 -32.87 -19.86 16.28
C LEU A 26 -33.71 -20.98 15.65
N GLN A 27 -33.12 -22.15 15.46
CA GLN A 27 -33.85 -23.42 15.39
C GLN A 27 -33.04 -24.55 16.06
N HIS A 28 -33.74 -25.33 16.87
CA HIS A 28 -33.25 -26.32 17.85
C HIS A 28 -32.59 -27.57 17.23
N PRO A 29 -31.84 -28.37 18.04
CA PRO A 29 -30.96 -29.44 17.57
C PRO A 29 -31.71 -30.78 17.41
N ALA A 30 -31.19 -31.64 16.54
CA ALA A 30 -31.50 -33.07 16.54
C ALA A 30 -30.18 -33.87 16.47
N GLU A 31 -30.10 -34.86 17.37
CA GLU A 31 -28.98 -35.75 17.68
C GLU A 31 -28.56 -36.71 16.54
N GLU A 32 -27.23 -36.89 16.44
CA GLU A 32 -26.44 -38.14 16.18
C GLU A 32 -26.68 -39.00 14.91
N PRO A 33 -25.73 -39.88 14.47
CA PRO A 33 -24.48 -40.31 15.11
C PRO A 33 -23.20 -40.23 14.25
N ILE A 34 -22.06 -40.33 14.94
CA ILE A 34 -20.69 -40.49 14.43
C ILE A 34 -20.54 -41.85 13.74
N PRO A 35 -19.75 -41.95 12.65
CA PRO A 35 -18.84 -43.08 12.55
C PRO A 35 -17.40 -42.64 12.28
N THR A 36 -16.54 -43.09 13.17
CA THR A 36 -15.09 -43.21 13.05
C THR A 36 -14.76 -43.98 11.77
N THR A 37 -13.97 -43.43 10.85
CA THR A 37 -12.98 -44.16 10.03
C THR A 37 -12.05 -43.16 9.36
N SER A 38 -10.76 -43.48 9.44
CA SER A 38 -9.62 -42.96 8.69
C SER A 38 -9.94 -42.27 7.36
N VAL A 39 -9.29 -41.14 7.09
CA VAL A 39 -8.13 -41.04 6.18
C VAL A 39 -7.51 -39.66 6.41
N VAL A 40 -6.19 -39.65 6.63
CA VAL A 40 -5.33 -38.48 6.54
C VAL A 40 -5.57 -37.84 5.17
N ALA A 41 -6.43 -36.82 5.11
CA ALA A 41 -6.57 -36.00 3.92
C ALA A 41 -5.30 -35.15 3.80
N VAL A 42 -4.30 -35.71 3.11
CA VAL A 42 -3.22 -34.95 2.50
C VAL A 42 -3.89 -33.95 1.57
N VAL A 43 -4.16 -32.75 2.09
CA VAL A 43 -4.56 -31.61 1.25
C VAL A 43 -3.32 -31.21 0.50
N ALA A 44 -3.11 -31.86 -0.65
CA ALA A 44 -2.14 -31.46 -1.62
C ALA A 44 -2.36 -29.97 -1.93
N PRO A 45 -1.30 -29.14 -1.92
CA PRO A 45 -1.45 -27.75 -2.32
C PRO A 45 -2.08 -27.74 -3.72
N LYS A 46 -3.12 -26.94 -3.91
CA LYS A 46 -3.73 -26.71 -5.21
C LYS A 46 -2.65 -26.05 -6.09
N ILE A 47 -1.85 -26.87 -6.78
CA ILE A 47 -0.87 -26.41 -7.75
C ILE A 47 -1.68 -25.85 -8.91
N VAL A 48 -2.00 -24.56 -8.82
CA VAL A 48 -2.35 -23.78 -10.00
C VAL A 48 -1.08 -23.79 -10.84
N ASN A 49 -1.03 -24.72 -11.80
CA ASN A 49 -0.06 -24.72 -12.88
C ASN A 49 -0.27 -23.44 -13.69
N GLN A 50 0.24 -22.32 -13.17
CA GLN A 50 0.36 -21.10 -13.94
C GLN A 50 1.49 -21.37 -14.91
N THR A 51 1.12 -21.83 -16.09
CA THR A 51 1.99 -21.93 -17.26
C THR A 51 2.78 -20.64 -17.33
N VAL A 52 4.09 -20.72 -17.07
CA VAL A 52 5.02 -19.61 -17.25
C VAL A 52 5.12 -19.39 -18.76
N VAL A 53 4.11 -18.74 -19.33
CA VAL A 53 4.17 -18.23 -20.69
C VAL A 53 5.29 -17.20 -20.65
N VAL A 54 6.43 -17.52 -21.24
CA VAL A 54 7.51 -16.55 -21.45
C VAL A 54 6.95 -15.54 -22.45
N PRO A 55 6.59 -14.32 -22.02
CA PRO A 55 5.95 -13.36 -22.89
C PRO A 55 6.93 -12.95 -24.00
N GLN A 56 6.54 -13.17 -25.26
CA GLN A 56 7.41 -12.97 -26.41
C GLN A 56 7.48 -11.48 -26.80
N THR A 57 6.40 -10.74 -26.55
CA THR A 57 6.31 -9.30 -26.87
C THR A 57 6.36 -8.40 -25.63
N GLY A 58 6.80 -7.14 -25.78
CA GLY A 58 6.85 -6.16 -24.69
C GLY A 58 5.48 -5.81 -24.11
N TRP A 59 4.43 -5.90 -24.92
CA TRP A 59 3.05 -5.67 -24.50
C TRP A 59 2.51 -6.83 -23.65
N GLU A 60 2.84 -8.08 -24.00
CA GLU A 60 2.51 -9.25 -23.19
C GLU A 60 3.18 -9.19 -21.81
N ARG A 61 4.45 -8.74 -21.74
CA ARG A 61 5.13 -8.52 -20.44
C ARG A 61 4.39 -7.51 -19.57
N LEU A 62 3.86 -6.46 -20.17
CA LEU A 62 3.10 -5.45 -19.46
C LEU A 62 1.76 -5.99 -18.97
N LYS A 63 1.02 -6.72 -19.82
CA LYS A 63 -0.24 -7.38 -19.43
C LYS A 63 -0.03 -8.40 -18.30
N ALA A 64 1.07 -9.14 -18.34
CA ALA A 64 1.39 -10.14 -17.31
C ALA A 64 1.52 -9.54 -15.91
N ILE A 65 1.92 -8.27 -15.76
CA ILE A 65 1.90 -7.56 -14.47
C ILE A 65 0.46 -7.51 -13.91
N TYR A 66 -0.51 -7.22 -14.77
CA TYR A 66 -1.91 -7.05 -14.40
C TYR A 66 -2.65 -8.38 -14.21
N GLU A 67 -2.30 -9.41 -14.98
CA GLU A 67 -2.89 -10.75 -14.87
C GLU A 67 -2.38 -11.53 -13.66
N ARG A 68 -1.13 -11.30 -13.23
CA ARG A 68 -0.60 -11.92 -12.01
C ARG A 68 -1.13 -11.22 -10.77
N GLU A 69 -1.66 -12.00 -9.84
CA GLU A 69 -2.11 -11.51 -8.53
C GLU A 69 -0.91 -11.03 -7.69
N ASN A 70 0.15 -11.84 -7.63
CA ASN A 70 1.38 -11.57 -6.86
C ASN A 70 2.50 -11.01 -7.74
N SER A 71 2.31 -9.80 -8.29
CA SER A 71 3.35 -9.07 -9.04
C SER A 71 4.06 -8.06 -8.13
N MET A 72 5.40 -8.06 -8.17
CA MET A 72 6.24 -7.08 -7.45
C MET A 72 5.84 -5.65 -7.81
N GLU A 73 5.60 -5.38 -9.09
CA GLU A 73 5.33 -4.04 -9.60
C GLU A 73 4.07 -3.42 -8.97
N LYS A 74 3.02 -4.23 -8.77
CA LYS A 74 1.79 -3.79 -8.10
C LYS A 74 2.03 -3.50 -6.62
N ASP A 75 2.63 -4.44 -5.90
CA ASP A 75 2.85 -4.30 -4.45
C ASP A 75 3.78 -3.13 -4.13
N VAL A 76 4.89 -3.00 -4.86
CA VAL A 76 5.84 -1.90 -4.69
C VAL A 76 5.17 -0.55 -4.98
N THR A 77 4.35 -0.45 -6.03
CA THR A 77 3.63 0.79 -6.33
C THR A 77 2.68 1.17 -5.20
N ILE A 78 1.87 0.24 -4.69
CA ILE A 78 0.93 0.49 -3.59
C ILE A 78 1.68 0.86 -2.31
N ARG A 79 2.75 0.13 -1.97
CA ARG A 79 3.55 0.35 -0.78
C ARG A 79 4.22 1.72 -0.81
N VAL A 80 4.82 2.10 -1.94
CA VAL A 80 5.44 3.42 -2.12
C VAL A 80 4.40 4.52 -2.04
N VAL A 81 3.24 4.38 -2.68
CA VAL A 81 2.15 5.37 -2.60
C VAL A 81 1.71 5.59 -1.14
N ARG A 82 1.52 4.51 -0.38
CA ARG A 82 1.13 4.58 1.05
C ARG A 82 2.21 5.24 1.90
N MET A 83 3.47 4.84 1.73
CA MET A 83 4.59 5.40 2.49
C MET A 83 4.85 6.87 2.13
N SER A 84 4.79 7.23 0.85
CA SER A 84 4.92 8.61 0.38
C SER A 84 3.77 9.48 0.86
N PHE A 85 2.54 8.95 0.90
CA PHE A 85 1.40 9.64 1.48
C PHE A 85 1.65 9.95 2.96
N LEU A 86 2.03 8.95 3.75
CA LEU A 86 2.26 9.10 5.19
C LEU A 86 3.43 10.06 5.47
N GLY A 87 4.55 9.91 4.76
CA GLY A 87 5.70 10.80 4.88
C GLY A 87 5.34 12.24 4.51
N GLY A 88 4.66 12.44 3.39
CA GLY A 88 4.19 13.77 2.97
C GLY A 88 3.13 14.35 3.90
N PHE A 89 2.28 13.52 4.50
CA PHE A 89 1.30 13.92 5.50
C PHE A 89 1.96 14.44 6.77
N LEU A 90 2.96 13.72 7.29
CA LEU A 90 3.67 14.13 8.50
C LEU A 90 4.50 15.40 8.27
N VAL A 91 5.24 15.48 7.16
CA VAL A 91 6.06 16.65 6.83
C VAL A 91 5.17 17.87 6.51
N GLY A 92 4.13 17.69 5.71
CA GLY A 92 3.17 18.74 5.37
C GLY A 92 2.34 19.19 6.58
N GLY A 93 2.02 18.27 7.48
CA GLY A 93 1.34 18.55 8.74
C GLY A 93 2.22 19.35 9.68
N ALA A 94 3.47 18.93 9.89
CA ALA A 94 4.43 19.62 10.76
C ALA A 94 4.72 21.06 10.29
N THR A 95 4.89 21.25 8.97
CA THR A 95 5.07 22.59 8.39
C THR A 95 3.81 23.44 8.51
N GLY A 96 2.63 22.87 8.25
CA GLY A 96 1.33 23.52 8.45
C GLY A 96 1.08 23.92 9.91
N TYR A 97 1.47 23.08 10.86
CA TYR A 97 1.41 23.35 12.29
C TYR A 97 2.33 24.52 12.69
N ALA A 98 3.58 24.51 12.23
CA ALA A 98 4.54 25.57 12.52
C ALA A 98 4.03 26.94 12.01
N GLN A 99 3.52 26.97 10.77
CA GLN A 99 2.91 28.17 10.20
C GLN A 99 1.66 28.61 10.96
N ALA A 100 0.81 27.66 11.36
CA ALA A 100 -0.39 27.94 12.14
C ALA A 100 -0.07 28.54 13.50
N ARG A 101 0.97 28.04 14.18
CA ARG A 101 1.42 28.56 15.46
C ARG A 101 1.86 30.01 15.34
N HIS A 102 2.73 30.31 14.37
CA HIS A 102 3.20 31.68 14.13
C HIS A 102 2.03 32.61 13.77
N ALA A 103 1.15 32.19 12.85
CA ALA A 103 -0.02 32.97 12.48
C ALA A 103 -1.00 33.18 13.64
N TYR A 104 -1.16 32.20 14.53
CA TYR A 104 -2.01 32.32 15.71
C TYR A 104 -1.42 33.31 16.71
N GLU A 105 -0.11 33.28 16.93
CA GLU A 105 0.58 34.19 17.85
C GLU A 105 0.52 35.64 17.33
N THR A 106 0.70 35.88 16.04
CA THR A 106 0.57 37.23 15.45
C THR A 106 -0.86 37.75 15.44
N ASN A 107 -1.86 36.92 15.08
CA ASN A 107 -3.24 37.39 14.91
C ASN A 107 -4.06 37.47 16.21
N ASN A 108 -3.60 36.86 17.30
CA ASN A 108 -4.31 36.87 18.58
C ASN A 108 -3.71 37.82 19.62
N VAL A 109 -2.74 38.67 19.24
CA VAL A 109 -2.23 39.73 20.12
C VAL A 109 -3.39 40.67 20.48
N GLY A 110 -3.63 40.85 21.79
CA GLY A 110 -4.66 41.76 22.32
C GLY A 110 -6.08 41.19 22.45
N ARG A 111 -6.31 39.92 22.11
CA ARG A 111 -7.63 39.28 22.33
C ARG A 111 -7.81 38.85 23.79
N LYS A 112 -8.92 39.27 24.41
CA LYS A 112 -9.35 38.80 25.74
C LYS A 112 -10.09 37.46 25.59
N TYR A 113 -9.62 36.44 26.28
CA TYR A 113 -10.29 35.14 26.37
C TYR A 113 -11.12 35.06 27.64
N LEU A 114 -12.19 34.26 27.62
CA LEU A 114 -13.04 33.99 28.80
C LEU A 114 -12.24 33.30 29.92
N SER A 115 -11.28 32.43 29.55
CA SER A 115 -10.39 31.74 30.48
C SER A 115 -9.07 31.35 29.80
N PRO A 116 -7.98 31.12 30.55
CA PRO A 116 -6.73 30.59 30.01
C PRO A 116 -6.91 29.24 29.29
N SER A 117 -7.81 28.38 29.79
CA SER A 117 -8.12 27.08 29.18
C SER A 117 -8.80 27.20 27.81
N ASP A 118 -9.70 28.17 27.63
CA ASP A 118 -10.36 28.42 26.34
C ASP A 118 -9.34 28.88 25.27
N ALA A 119 -8.37 29.71 25.67
CA ALA A 119 -7.28 30.13 24.78
C ALA A 119 -6.43 28.95 24.29
N VAL A 120 -6.07 28.03 25.19
CA VAL A 120 -5.29 26.83 24.84
C VAL A 120 -6.09 25.92 23.91
N LYS A 121 -7.38 25.70 24.20
CA LYS A 121 -8.24 24.86 23.35
C LYS A 121 -8.34 25.40 21.93
N ARG A 122 -8.62 26.69 21.77
CA ARG A 122 -8.68 27.33 20.44
C ARG A 122 -7.35 27.29 19.69
N LYS A 123 -6.22 27.42 20.40
CA LYS A 123 -4.88 27.29 19.79
C LYS A 123 -4.67 25.88 19.26
N ILE A 124 -4.99 24.85 20.05
CA ILE A 124 -4.84 23.45 19.67
C ILE A 124 -5.78 23.10 18.51
N ASP A 125 -7.06 23.49 18.58
CA ASP A 125 -8.05 23.22 17.52
C ASP A 125 -7.59 23.83 16.18
N TYR A 126 -7.15 25.09 16.20
CA TYR A 126 -6.62 25.75 15.00
C TYR A 126 -5.38 25.05 14.44
N ALA A 127 -4.48 24.63 15.34
CA ALA A 127 -3.25 23.94 14.97
C ALA A 127 -3.52 22.55 14.37
N ILE A 128 -4.46 21.78 14.92
CA ILE A 128 -4.87 20.46 14.40
C ILE A 128 -5.50 20.60 13.02
N VAL A 129 -6.41 21.55 12.83
CA VAL A 129 -7.06 21.77 11.53
C VAL A 129 -6.03 22.13 10.46
N ARG A 130 -5.06 22.98 10.80
CA ARG A 130 -3.98 23.36 9.87
C ARG A 130 -3.00 22.22 9.61
N PHE A 131 -2.68 21.42 10.63
CA PHE A 131 -1.89 20.21 10.48
C PHE A 131 -2.58 19.24 9.52
N ALA A 132 -3.87 18.93 9.73
CA ALA A 132 -4.61 18.02 8.86
C ALA A 132 -4.70 18.56 7.43
N LYS A 133 -5.07 19.83 7.25
CA LYS A 133 -5.21 20.44 5.92
C LYS A 133 -3.88 20.48 5.16
N GLY A 134 -2.78 20.85 5.83
CA GLY A 134 -1.43 20.85 5.26
C GLY A 134 -0.93 19.45 4.96
N GLY A 135 -1.15 18.52 5.88
CA GLY A 135 -0.79 17.11 5.76
C GLY A 135 -1.50 16.42 4.60
N PHE A 136 -2.83 16.47 4.52
CA PHE A 136 -3.57 15.83 3.43
C PHE A 136 -3.20 16.40 2.06
N GLY A 137 -3.09 17.73 1.93
CA GLY A 137 -2.73 18.37 0.67
C GLY A 137 -1.31 18.00 0.19
N THR A 138 -0.35 17.93 1.11
CA THR A 138 1.04 17.59 0.80
C THR A 138 1.22 16.08 0.59
N GLY A 139 0.63 15.26 1.47
CA GLY A 139 0.64 13.81 1.38
C GLY A 139 0.06 13.30 0.07
N PHE A 140 -1.07 13.85 -0.38
CA PHE A 140 -1.65 13.47 -1.66
C PHE A 140 -0.75 13.80 -2.86
N LYS A 141 -0.13 15.00 -2.87
CA LYS A 141 0.82 15.39 -3.92
C LYS A 141 2.06 14.48 -3.94
N CYS A 142 2.63 14.19 -2.77
CA CYS A 142 3.77 13.27 -2.64
C CYS A 142 3.41 11.86 -3.13
N ALA A 143 2.24 11.36 -2.75
CA ALA A 143 1.75 10.04 -3.17
C ALA A 143 1.56 9.96 -4.69
N LEU A 144 0.98 10.98 -5.32
CA LEU A 144 0.83 11.04 -6.77
C LEU A 144 2.18 11.09 -7.48
N ILE A 145 3.08 11.99 -7.08
CA ILE A 145 4.39 12.15 -7.72
C ILE A 145 5.21 10.86 -7.60
N SER A 146 5.40 10.35 -6.37
CA SER A 146 6.17 9.12 -6.15
C SER A 146 5.52 7.91 -6.81
N GLY A 147 4.19 7.79 -6.71
CA GLY A 147 3.42 6.72 -7.35
C GLY A 147 3.59 6.72 -8.86
N SER A 148 3.47 7.87 -9.50
CA SER A 148 3.67 8.00 -10.96
C SER A 148 5.10 7.65 -11.38
N ILE A 149 6.12 8.05 -10.63
CA ILE A 149 7.52 7.70 -10.93
C ILE A 149 7.73 6.19 -10.89
N VAL A 150 7.30 5.53 -9.81
CA VAL A 150 7.46 4.07 -9.66
C VAL A 150 6.61 3.32 -10.70
N PHE A 151 5.38 3.77 -10.92
CA PHE A 151 4.50 3.20 -11.94
C PHE A 151 5.16 3.28 -13.32
N LEU A 152 5.60 4.45 -13.77
CA LEU A 152 6.24 4.59 -15.08
C LEU A 152 7.55 3.79 -15.17
N THR A 153 8.37 3.80 -14.12
CA THR A 153 9.66 3.08 -14.11
C THR A 153 9.45 1.58 -14.23
N THR A 154 8.53 1.01 -13.45
CA THR A 154 8.21 -0.43 -13.49
C THR A 154 7.62 -0.84 -14.83
N HIS A 155 6.75 -0.02 -15.41
CA HIS A 155 6.12 -0.29 -16.70
C HIS A 155 7.12 -0.23 -17.87
N VAL A 156 7.98 0.79 -17.88
CA VAL A 156 9.06 0.91 -18.89
C VAL A 156 10.03 -0.25 -18.78
N THR A 157 10.39 -0.64 -17.56
CA THR A 157 11.29 -1.78 -17.30
C THR A 157 10.68 -3.09 -17.78
N ALA A 158 9.40 -3.33 -17.48
CA ALA A 158 8.69 -4.53 -17.93
C ALA A 158 8.53 -4.58 -19.46
N TYR A 159 8.25 -3.44 -20.09
CA TYR A 159 8.13 -3.35 -21.54
C TYR A 159 9.47 -3.67 -22.24
N ARG A 160 10.58 -3.10 -21.76
CA ARG A 160 11.92 -3.27 -22.36
C ARG A 160 12.66 -4.53 -21.92
N ASP A 161 12.20 -5.21 -20.88
CA ASP A 161 12.89 -6.33 -20.20
C ASP A 161 14.34 -6.03 -19.79
N LYS A 162 14.66 -4.75 -19.66
CA LYS A 162 15.98 -4.24 -19.30
C LYS A 162 15.80 -3.12 -18.31
N PHE A 163 16.54 -3.19 -17.22
CA PHE A 163 16.58 -2.17 -16.21
C PHE A 163 17.83 -1.30 -16.39
N ALA A 164 17.62 0.00 -16.54
CA ALA A 164 18.68 0.99 -16.61
C ALA A 164 18.48 2.03 -15.50
N SER A 165 19.56 2.33 -14.80
CA SER A 165 19.57 3.29 -13.70
C SER A 165 19.21 4.73 -14.13
N TRP A 166 19.40 5.06 -15.41
CA TRP A 166 19.01 6.36 -15.99
C TRP A 166 17.49 6.57 -16.06
N TYR A 167 16.68 5.52 -15.90
CA TYR A 167 15.22 5.68 -15.87
C TYR A 167 14.76 6.56 -14.70
N PHE A 168 15.41 6.49 -13.55
CA PHE A 168 15.04 7.31 -12.39
C PHE A 168 15.16 8.82 -12.65
N PRO A 169 16.32 9.38 -13.06
CA PRO A 169 16.41 10.81 -13.35
C PRO A 169 15.53 11.24 -14.52
N ALA A 170 15.43 10.44 -15.58
CA ALA A 170 14.61 10.78 -16.74
C ALA A 170 13.10 10.83 -16.41
N ILE A 171 12.58 9.82 -15.72
CA ILE A 171 11.16 9.74 -15.36
C ILE A 171 10.84 10.75 -14.25
N SER A 172 11.73 10.93 -13.27
CA SER A 172 11.52 11.91 -12.20
C SER A 172 11.49 13.35 -12.73
N ALA A 173 12.34 13.66 -13.70
CA ALA A 173 12.31 14.94 -14.42
C ALA A 173 10.99 15.13 -15.18
N LEU A 174 10.56 14.11 -15.94
CA LEU A 174 9.31 14.13 -16.70
C LEU A 174 8.10 14.35 -15.79
N VAL A 175 7.97 13.53 -14.75
CA VAL A 175 6.86 13.63 -13.78
C VAL A 175 6.89 14.99 -13.09
N GLY A 176 8.05 15.43 -12.61
CA GLY A 176 8.21 16.73 -11.97
C GLY A 176 7.74 17.88 -12.87
N GLY A 177 8.16 17.88 -14.14
CA GLY A 177 7.76 18.89 -15.13
C GLY A 177 6.26 18.86 -15.43
N VAL A 178 5.68 17.69 -15.68
CA VAL A 178 4.25 17.56 -16.03
C VAL A 178 3.34 18.01 -14.88
N PHE A 179 3.63 17.59 -13.64
CA PHE A 179 2.80 17.96 -12.50
C PHE A 179 2.89 19.43 -12.09
N THR A 180 3.97 20.13 -12.47
CA THR A 180 4.17 21.56 -12.16
C THR A 180 3.94 22.47 -13.36
N PHE A 181 3.63 21.92 -14.53
CA PHE A 181 3.28 22.68 -15.73
C PHE A 181 2.14 23.69 -15.50
N PRO A 182 1.04 23.34 -14.81
CA PRO A 182 -0.04 24.30 -14.54
C PRO A 182 0.36 25.45 -13.60
N ILE A 183 1.48 25.32 -12.88
CA ILE A 183 2.01 26.32 -11.94
C ILE A 183 2.93 27.32 -12.68
N GLY A 184 3.25 27.06 -13.96
CA GLY A 184 4.01 27.94 -14.84
C GLY A 184 5.34 27.33 -15.31
N LEU A 185 5.91 27.94 -16.35
CA LEU A 185 7.13 27.43 -17.00
C LEU A 185 8.36 27.46 -16.07
N ILE A 186 8.52 28.53 -15.28
CA ILE A 186 9.64 28.67 -14.32
C ILE A 186 9.51 27.64 -13.19
N GLY A 187 8.28 27.39 -12.71
CA GLY A 187 8.00 26.34 -11.73
C GLY A 187 8.36 24.97 -12.27
N SER A 188 8.03 24.71 -13.54
CA SER A 188 8.35 23.47 -14.25
C SER A 188 9.84 23.23 -14.38
N MET A 189 10.62 24.24 -14.79
CA MET A 189 12.08 24.11 -14.88
C MET A 189 12.72 23.78 -13.53
N LYS A 190 12.26 24.42 -12.45
CA LYS A 190 12.71 24.13 -11.08
C LYS A 190 12.37 22.70 -10.67
N ALA A 191 11.15 22.25 -10.95
CA ALA A 191 10.70 20.91 -10.63
C ALA A 191 11.44 19.83 -11.44
N VAL A 192 11.76 20.10 -12.71
CA VAL A 192 12.62 19.24 -13.53
C VAL A 192 14.00 19.13 -12.89
N GLY A 193 14.62 20.25 -12.49
CA GLY A 193 15.93 20.24 -11.82
C GLY A 193 15.92 19.42 -10.53
N LEU A 194 14.88 19.59 -9.69
CA LEU A 194 14.69 18.77 -8.48
C LEU A 194 14.41 17.30 -8.80
N GLY A 195 13.68 17.01 -9.89
CA GLY A 195 13.40 15.66 -10.36
C GLY A 195 14.67 14.95 -10.83
N VAL A 196 15.54 15.63 -11.57
CA VAL A 196 16.83 15.09 -12.01
C VAL A 196 17.73 14.81 -10.80
N SER A 197 17.88 15.76 -9.88
CA SER A 197 18.76 15.58 -8.72
C SER A 197 18.29 14.45 -7.81
N SER A 198 17.00 14.39 -7.48
CA SER A 198 16.42 13.30 -6.70
C SER A 198 16.51 11.95 -7.43
N GLY A 199 16.23 11.91 -8.74
CA GLY A 199 16.40 10.69 -9.53
C GLY A 199 17.85 10.21 -9.64
N LEU A 200 18.82 11.12 -9.67
CA LEU A 200 20.25 10.79 -9.59
C LEU A 200 20.62 10.21 -8.22
N THR A 201 20.10 10.77 -7.12
CA THR A 201 20.34 10.19 -5.79
C THR A 201 19.78 8.77 -5.67
N LEU A 202 18.58 8.52 -6.22
CA LEU A 202 17.99 7.18 -6.24
C LEU A 202 18.80 6.22 -7.14
N SER A 203 19.24 6.70 -8.30
CA SER A 203 20.14 5.96 -9.19
C SER A 203 21.43 5.57 -8.48
N ALA A 204 22.03 6.48 -7.70
CA ALA A 204 23.23 6.21 -6.93
C ALA A 204 23.01 5.09 -5.90
N VAL A 205 21.89 5.12 -5.16
CA VAL A 205 21.53 4.05 -4.20
C VAL A 205 21.44 2.69 -4.90
N VAL A 206 20.81 2.64 -6.07
CA VAL A 206 20.68 1.38 -6.83
C VAL A 206 22.03 0.88 -7.35
N HIS A 207 22.94 1.77 -7.75
CA HIS A 207 24.30 1.38 -8.10
C HIS A 207 25.10 0.89 -6.90
N LEU A 208 24.97 1.52 -5.73
CA LEU A 208 25.60 1.06 -4.50
C LEU A 208 25.11 -0.34 -4.11
N TYR A 209 23.80 -0.59 -4.26
CA TYR A 209 23.23 -1.93 -4.04
C TYR A 209 23.78 -2.96 -5.04
N ALA A 210 23.86 -2.60 -6.33
CA ALA A 210 24.41 -3.48 -7.36
C ALA A 210 25.89 -3.81 -7.12
N MET A 211 26.68 -2.81 -6.67
CA MET A 211 28.07 -2.98 -6.26
C MET A 211 28.20 -3.91 -5.04
N GLY A 212 27.31 -3.79 -4.06
CA GLY A 212 27.32 -4.67 -2.89
C GLY A 212 26.99 -6.15 -3.18
N ILE A 213 26.43 -6.46 -4.36
CA ILE A 213 26.09 -7.82 -4.80
C ILE A 213 27.04 -8.30 -5.92
N ASP A 214 28.02 -7.47 -6.31
CA ASP A 214 28.95 -7.73 -7.42
C ASP A 214 28.24 -8.14 -8.72
N LYS A 215 27.11 -7.48 -9.02
CA LYS A 215 26.31 -7.73 -10.22
C LYS A 215 26.05 -6.44 -10.99
N PRO A 216 25.92 -6.52 -12.33
CA PRO A 216 25.47 -5.35 -13.09
C PRO A 216 24.05 -4.99 -12.65
N VAL A 217 23.72 -3.70 -12.75
CA VAL A 217 22.47 -3.12 -12.24
C VAL A 217 21.22 -3.87 -12.71
N ASN A 218 21.21 -4.32 -13.97
CA ASN A 218 20.10 -5.09 -14.53
C ASN A 218 19.91 -6.45 -13.86
N ASP A 219 21.01 -7.14 -13.55
CA ASP A 219 20.95 -8.47 -12.95
C ASP A 219 20.65 -8.39 -11.45
N ALA A 220 21.18 -7.36 -10.77
CA ALA A 220 20.78 -7.03 -9.41
C ALA A 220 19.26 -6.77 -9.32
N TYR A 221 18.69 -6.03 -10.29
CA TYR A 221 17.24 -5.83 -10.37
C TYR A 221 16.47 -7.13 -10.62
N LYS A 222 16.91 -7.99 -11.55
CA LYS A 222 16.25 -9.28 -11.83
C LYS A 222 16.29 -10.21 -10.63
N LEU A 223 17.42 -10.26 -9.92
CA LEU A 223 17.57 -11.01 -8.68
C LEU A 223 16.61 -10.49 -7.61
N PHE A 224 16.64 -9.18 -7.35
CA PHE A 224 15.73 -8.52 -6.42
C PHE A 224 14.26 -8.83 -6.75
N LYS A 225 13.87 -8.70 -8.02
CA LYS A 225 12.49 -8.98 -8.46
C LYS A 225 12.10 -10.43 -8.18
N ARG A 226 12.97 -11.39 -8.51
CA ARG A 226 12.70 -12.82 -8.29
C ARG A 226 12.54 -13.12 -6.80
N ASP A 227 13.43 -12.60 -5.98
CA ASP A 227 13.43 -12.85 -4.54
C ASP A 227 12.21 -12.17 -3.89
N TYR A 228 11.86 -10.95 -4.32
CA TYR A 228 10.64 -10.26 -3.88
C TYR A 228 9.36 -11.00 -4.27
N GLU A 229 9.25 -11.48 -5.52
CA GLU A 229 8.09 -12.26 -5.96
C GLU A 229 7.98 -13.59 -5.19
N LYS A 230 9.11 -14.20 -4.81
CA LYS A 230 9.13 -15.40 -3.97
C LYS A 230 8.60 -15.10 -2.57
N GLU A 231 9.04 -14.00 -1.96
CA GLU A 231 8.53 -13.55 -0.65
C GLU A 231 7.04 -13.18 -0.71
N LEU A 232 6.60 -12.54 -1.79
CA LEU A 232 5.20 -12.16 -1.95
C LEU A 232 4.30 -13.39 -2.07
N LYS A 233 4.75 -14.41 -2.81
CA LYS A 233 4.03 -15.70 -2.92
C LYS A 233 3.97 -16.43 -1.58
N SER A 234 5.09 -16.55 -0.85
CA SER A 234 5.07 -17.21 0.45
C SER A 234 4.21 -16.46 1.48
N ALA A 235 4.19 -15.13 1.42
CA ALA A 235 3.31 -14.30 2.25
C ALA A 235 1.82 -14.50 1.89
N ALA A 236 1.48 -14.60 0.60
CA ALA A 236 0.12 -14.86 0.15
C ALA A 236 -0.35 -16.29 0.51
N GLU A 237 0.52 -17.29 0.34
CA GLU A 237 0.26 -18.66 0.79
C GLU A 237 0.04 -18.73 2.30
N TRP A 238 0.88 -18.03 3.07
CA TRP A 238 0.70 -17.90 4.52
C TRP A 238 -0.64 -17.26 4.88
N ASP A 239 -1.03 -16.18 4.21
CA ASP A 239 -2.30 -15.50 4.49
C ASP A 239 -3.52 -16.35 4.14
N SER A 240 -3.44 -17.11 3.04
CA SER A 240 -4.44 -18.10 2.65
C SER A 240 -4.58 -19.19 3.72
N ARG A 241 -3.47 -19.75 4.22
CA ARG A 241 -3.46 -20.75 5.30
C ARG A 241 -4.08 -20.22 6.59
N VAL A 242 -3.79 -18.96 6.94
CA VAL A 242 -4.39 -18.30 8.12
C VAL A 242 -5.89 -18.13 7.92
N SER A 243 -6.31 -17.67 6.74
CA SER A 243 -7.73 -17.44 6.42
C SER A 243 -8.52 -18.75 6.42
N GLU A 244 -7.96 -19.82 5.85
CA GLU A 244 -8.55 -21.15 5.86
C GLU A 244 -8.69 -21.70 7.29
N LEU A 245 -7.70 -21.50 8.16
CA LEU A 245 -7.82 -21.87 9.57
C LEU A 245 -8.87 -21.03 10.32
N MET A 246 -8.96 -19.73 10.04
CA MET A 246 -10.01 -18.88 10.61
C MET A 246 -11.40 -19.39 10.24
N GLU A 247 -11.60 -19.83 9.00
CA GLU A 247 -12.87 -20.34 8.52
C GLU A 247 -13.19 -21.74 9.08
N ARG A 248 -12.21 -22.66 9.07
CA ARG A 248 -12.36 -24.02 9.62
C ARG A 248 -12.67 -24.03 11.11
N GLU A 249 -12.02 -23.16 11.88
CA GLU A 249 -12.16 -23.13 13.34
C GLU A 249 -13.05 -21.99 13.85
N GLN A 250 -13.68 -21.23 12.94
CA GLN A 250 -14.54 -20.08 13.26
C GLN A 250 -13.87 -19.06 14.20
N ILE A 251 -12.56 -18.83 14.02
CA ILE A 251 -11.80 -17.89 14.83
C ILE A 251 -12.03 -16.47 14.28
N VAL A 252 -12.61 -15.59 15.10
CA VAL A 252 -12.87 -14.18 14.74
C VAL A 252 -11.58 -13.36 14.69
N TRP A 253 -10.59 -13.68 15.52
CA TRP A 253 -9.37 -12.89 15.65
C TRP A 253 -8.19 -13.49 14.88
N ARG A 254 -7.75 -12.80 13.83
CA ARG A 254 -6.58 -13.20 13.00
C ARG A 254 -5.32 -13.49 13.82
N GLN A 255 -5.09 -12.75 14.90
CA GLN A 255 -3.92 -12.94 15.77
C GLN A 255 -3.94 -14.32 16.47
N GLN A 256 -5.11 -14.82 16.84
CA GLN A 256 -5.26 -16.14 17.45
C GLN A 256 -5.02 -17.23 16.41
N ALA A 257 -5.57 -17.09 15.20
CA ALA A 257 -5.34 -18.02 14.09
C ALA A 257 -3.85 -18.08 13.69
N VAL A 258 -3.15 -16.94 13.66
CA VAL A 258 -1.69 -16.89 13.39
C VAL A 258 -0.90 -17.62 14.47
N LYS A 259 -1.23 -17.41 15.76
CA LYS A 259 -0.55 -18.11 16.86
C LYS A 259 -0.74 -19.63 16.76
N LYS A 260 -1.97 -20.05 16.48
CA LYS A 260 -2.32 -21.47 16.38
C LYS A 260 -1.71 -22.13 15.15
N LEU A 261 -1.69 -21.45 14.00
CA LEU A 261 -1.00 -21.94 12.80
C LEU A 261 0.50 -22.14 13.06
N LYS A 262 1.14 -21.21 13.78
CA LYS A 262 2.55 -21.35 14.17
C LYS A 262 2.80 -22.53 15.12
N GLN A 263 1.87 -22.81 16.04
CA GLN A 263 1.94 -23.97 16.93
C GLN A 263 1.83 -25.27 16.13
N LEU A 264 0.85 -25.36 15.24
CA LEU A 264 0.67 -26.53 14.35
C LEU A 264 1.88 -26.77 13.45
N ASP A 265 2.50 -25.71 12.91
CA ASP A 265 3.73 -25.83 12.11
C ASP A 265 4.92 -26.29 12.97
N HIS A 266 5.03 -25.84 14.23
CA HIS A 266 6.06 -26.32 15.16
C HIS A 266 5.89 -27.81 15.50
N GLU A 267 4.67 -28.23 15.80
CA GLU A 267 4.34 -29.63 16.10
C GLU A 267 4.63 -30.54 14.89
N ARG A 268 4.31 -30.09 13.67
CA ARG A 268 4.63 -30.84 12.45
C ARG A 268 6.12 -30.98 12.20
N MET A 269 6.91 -29.93 12.48
CA MET A 269 8.36 -30.00 12.32
C MET A 269 8.98 -30.96 13.35
N ALA A 270 8.51 -30.94 14.60
CA ALA A 270 9.00 -31.84 15.64
C ALA A 270 8.73 -33.33 15.35
N VAL A 271 7.59 -33.67 14.73
CA VAL A 271 7.24 -35.06 14.36
C VAL A 271 8.03 -35.56 13.15
N ASN A 272 8.56 -34.67 12.31
CA ASN A 272 9.27 -35.05 11.09
C ASN A 272 10.79 -35.20 11.28
N ASP A 273 11.30 -34.85 12.47
CA ASP A 273 12.71 -34.92 12.87
C ASP A 273 13.03 -36.15 13.76
N ASP A 274 12.03 -36.94 14.17
CA ASP A 274 12.15 -38.24 14.87
C ASP A 274 12.03 -39.44 13.89
#